data_AF-A0A6F8SZH5-F1
#
_entry.id   AF-A0A6F8SZH5-F1
#
_cell.length_a   1.000
_cell.length_b   1.000
_cell.length_c   1.000
_cell.angle_alpha   90.00
_cell.angle_beta   90.00
_cell.angle_gamma   90.00
#
_symmetry.space_group_name_H-M   'P 1'
#
loop_
_entity.id
_entity.type
_entity.pdbx_description
1 polymer ?
#
loop_
_entity_poly.entity_id
_entity_poly.type
_entity_poly.pdbx_seq_one_letter_code
_entity_poly.pdbx_strand_id
1 'polypeptide(L)'
;MKAAMMGILLFFAPLLATAQSMPPKLDSLFRIAISDHINKTMHDEFWSELQKYDDKNEIKKATESMKMGLLPAQEMQQEIWESAQISYHNNKVVKTQKLIELEKEIPNKMKNLYPYDKNSSNYAIAVKAFDEQYALARKNTLLLLEASASHRHQFFSAEGQSFALSEDIINKTASNLSQSTKRIKILLTEEWDQEQASLANQK
;
A
#
# COMPACT_ATOMS: atom_id res chain seq x y z
N MET A 1 15.67 5.44 8.73
CA MET A 1 14.20 5.59 8.62
C MET A 1 13.76 6.59 7.54
N LYS A 2 14.28 7.83 7.50
CA LYS A 2 13.84 8.84 6.50
C LYS A 2 13.96 8.39 5.03
N ALA A 3 15.02 7.68 4.64
CA ALA A 3 15.20 7.21 3.27
C ALA A 3 14.21 6.11 2.84
N ALA A 4 13.91 5.15 3.73
CA ALA A 4 12.95 4.07 3.46
C ALA A 4 11.50 4.61 3.37
N MET A 5 11.15 5.57 4.23
CA MET A 5 9.85 6.24 4.20
C MET A 5 9.67 7.08 2.92
N MET A 6 10.75 7.66 2.40
CA MET A 6 10.76 8.41 1.14
C MET A 6 10.60 7.48 -0.07
N GLY A 7 11.17 6.28 -0.06
CA GLY A 7 10.96 5.26 -1.11
C GLY A 7 9.51 4.80 -1.27
N ILE A 8 8.79 4.62 -0.15
CA ILE A 8 7.38 4.17 -0.13
C ILE A 8 6.43 5.26 -0.69
N LEU A 9 6.74 6.53 -0.46
CA LEU A 9 5.94 7.67 -0.95
C LEU A 9 6.00 7.86 -2.47
N LEU A 10 7.03 7.34 -3.15
CA LEU A 10 7.29 7.62 -4.57
C LEU A 10 6.38 6.88 -5.56
N PHE A 11 5.67 5.84 -5.11
CA PHE A 11 4.93 4.98 -6.02
C PHE A 11 3.40 5.21 -5.95
N PHE A 12 2.86 5.61 -4.79
CA PHE A 12 1.40 5.71 -4.61
C PHE A 12 0.90 6.79 -3.62
N ALA A 13 1.70 7.81 -3.28
CA ALA A 13 1.23 8.91 -2.41
C ALA A 13 -0.15 9.52 -2.76
N PRO A 14 -0.55 9.65 -4.05
CA PRO A 14 -1.87 10.19 -4.37
C PRO A 14 -3.02 9.14 -4.32
N LEU A 15 -2.73 7.83 -4.32
CA LEU A 15 -3.78 6.81 -4.08
C LEU A 15 -4.21 6.74 -2.62
N LEU A 16 -3.37 7.18 -1.69
CA LEU A 16 -3.77 7.38 -0.30
C LEU A 16 -4.60 8.67 -0.12
N ALA A 17 -4.57 9.60 -1.08
CA ALA A 17 -5.36 10.83 -1.01
C ALA A 17 -6.85 10.60 -1.28
N THR A 18 -7.26 9.40 -1.73
CA THR A 18 -8.67 8.98 -1.74
C THR A 18 -9.17 8.51 -0.38
N ALA A 19 -8.31 8.47 0.66
CA ALA A 19 -8.74 8.45 2.07
C ALA A 19 -9.36 9.79 2.52
N GLN A 20 -10.02 10.51 1.60
CA GLN A 20 -10.84 11.66 1.95
C GLN A 20 -11.97 11.19 2.87
N SER A 21 -11.87 11.67 4.11
CA SER A 21 -12.81 11.57 5.24
C SER A 21 -12.78 10.33 6.14
N MET A 22 -11.63 9.68 6.31
CA MET A 22 -11.49 8.81 7.48
C MET A 22 -11.48 9.67 8.77
N PRO A 23 -12.26 9.33 9.83
CA PRO A 23 -12.17 10.00 11.13
C PRO A 23 -10.72 10.06 11.64
N PRO A 24 -10.28 11.17 12.27
CA PRO A 24 -8.87 11.34 12.69
C PRO A 24 -8.33 10.20 13.55
N LYS A 25 -9.18 9.58 14.39
CA LYS A 25 -8.80 8.45 15.24
C LYS A 25 -8.49 7.19 14.41
N LEU A 26 -9.31 6.89 13.40
CA LEU A 26 -9.06 5.77 12.49
C LEU A 26 -7.78 6.02 11.65
N ASP A 27 -7.57 7.24 11.13
CA ASP A 27 -6.34 7.59 10.39
C ASP A 27 -5.09 7.40 11.28
N SER A 28 -5.15 7.84 12.54
CA SER A 28 -4.05 7.62 13.49
C SER A 28 -3.76 6.13 13.72
N LEU A 29 -4.78 5.29 13.87
CA LEU A 29 -4.62 3.84 14.07
C LEU A 29 -4.03 3.16 12.82
N PHE A 30 -4.43 3.59 11.62
CA PHE A 30 -3.81 3.13 10.38
C PHE A 30 -2.34 3.52 10.26
N ARG A 31 -1.98 4.77 10.59
CA ARG A 31 -0.58 5.21 10.60
C ARG A 31 0.27 4.41 11.57
N ILE A 32 -0.28 4.10 12.75
CA ILE A 32 0.36 3.20 13.71
C ILE A 32 0.53 1.81 13.09
N ALA A 33 -0.51 1.21 12.52
CA ALA A 33 -0.40 -0.11 11.87
C ALA A 33 0.65 -0.13 10.73
N ILE A 34 0.84 0.98 10.02
CA ILE A 34 1.89 1.11 9.00
C ILE A 34 3.28 1.12 9.62
N SER A 35 3.48 1.90 10.69
CA SER A 35 4.82 2.26 11.20
C SER A 35 5.28 1.50 12.45
N ASP A 36 4.35 0.92 13.19
CA ASP A 36 4.58 0.36 14.52
C ASP A 36 3.64 -0.81 14.83
N HIS A 37 3.76 -1.38 16.02
CA HIS A 37 3.03 -2.54 16.48
C HIS A 37 1.55 -2.21 16.72
N ILE A 38 0.69 -3.18 16.44
CA ILE A 38 -0.72 -3.13 16.86
C ILE A 38 -0.95 -4.06 18.03
N ASN A 39 -1.85 -3.70 18.93
CA ASN A 39 -2.28 -4.54 20.05
C ASN A 39 -3.80 -4.58 20.13
N LYS A 40 -4.32 -5.43 21.02
CA LYS A 40 -5.75 -5.62 21.18
C LYS A 40 -6.50 -4.32 21.51
N THR A 41 -5.96 -3.48 22.39
CA THR A 41 -6.58 -2.19 22.73
C THR A 41 -6.72 -1.27 21.50
N MET A 42 -5.70 -1.19 20.66
CA MET A 42 -5.76 -0.40 19.43
C MET A 42 -6.77 -0.96 18.42
N HIS A 43 -6.91 -2.29 18.35
CA HIS A 43 -7.91 -2.96 17.52
C HIS A 43 -9.32 -2.72 18.05
N ASP A 44 -9.55 -2.86 19.35
CA ASP A 44 -10.83 -2.56 20.00
C ASP A 44 -11.22 -1.08 19.80
N GLU A 45 -10.26 -0.14 19.91
CA GLU A 45 -10.47 1.28 19.61
C GLU A 45 -10.85 1.53 18.16
N PHE A 46 -10.23 0.81 17.21
CA PHE A 46 -10.54 0.90 15.79
C PHE A 46 -12.00 0.50 15.51
N TRP A 47 -12.41 -0.66 16.01
CA TRP A 47 -13.76 -1.16 15.80
C TRP A 47 -14.80 -0.37 16.58
N SER A 48 -14.47 0.12 17.78
CA SER A 48 -15.34 1.01 18.54
C SER A 48 -15.60 2.33 17.80
N GLU A 49 -14.59 2.89 17.14
CA GLU A 49 -14.75 4.11 16.34
C GLU A 49 -15.61 3.87 15.10
N LEU A 50 -15.46 2.72 14.43
CA LEU A 50 -16.36 2.31 13.35
C LEU A 50 -17.79 2.07 13.86
N GLN A 51 -17.97 1.49 15.05
CA GLN A 51 -19.30 1.25 15.62
C GLN A 51 -20.06 2.54 15.99
N LYS A 52 -19.44 3.71 15.90
CA LYS A 52 -20.15 5.00 15.98
C LYS A 52 -21.02 5.29 14.76
N TYR A 53 -20.83 4.56 13.66
CA TYR A 53 -21.80 4.55 12.57
C TYR A 53 -23.03 3.75 13.03
N ASP A 54 -24.21 4.38 13.02
CA ASP A 54 -25.46 3.79 13.52
C ASP A 54 -25.99 2.63 12.65
N ASP A 55 -25.43 2.42 11.46
CA ASP A 55 -25.84 1.38 10.50
C ASP A 55 -24.71 0.37 10.24
N LYS A 56 -24.99 -0.92 10.48
CA LYS A 56 -24.09 -2.03 10.12
C LYS A 56 -23.70 -2.02 8.64
N ASN A 57 -24.57 -1.57 7.75
CA ASN A 57 -24.23 -1.44 6.33
C ASN A 57 -23.23 -0.31 6.08
N GLU A 58 -23.25 0.76 6.87
CA GLU A 58 -22.25 1.83 6.78
C GLU A 58 -20.88 1.36 7.28
N ILE A 59 -20.84 0.63 8.40
CA ILE A 59 -19.62 -0.02 8.89
C ILE A 59 -19.04 -0.96 7.82
N LYS A 60 -19.89 -1.79 7.22
CA LYS A 60 -19.50 -2.70 6.14
C LYS A 60 -18.97 -1.94 4.93
N LYS A 61 -19.66 -0.90 4.46
CA LYS A 61 -19.21 -0.07 3.32
C LYS A 61 -17.87 0.62 3.62
N ALA A 62 -17.69 1.15 4.82
CA ALA A 62 -16.45 1.80 5.23
C ALA A 62 -15.28 0.82 5.24
N THR A 63 -15.46 -0.34 5.87
CA THR A 63 -14.42 -1.40 5.94
C THR A 63 -14.15 -2.02 4.57
N GLU A 64 -15.17 -2.24 3.73
CA GLU A 64 -15.01 -2.70 2.36
C GLU A 64 -14.28 -1.67 1.49
N SER A 65 -14.58 -0.37 1.64
CA SER A 65 -13.84 0.70 0.95
C SER A 65 -12.36 0.69 1.31
N MET A 66 -12.02 0.55 2.60
CA MET A 66 -10.62 0.42 3.05
C MET A 66 -9.96 -0.85 2.48
N LYS A 67 -10.67 -1.98 2.47
CA LYS A 67 -10.20 -3.26 1.90
C LYS A 67 -10.04 -3.22 0.38
N MET A 68 -10.83 -2.42 -0.32
CA MET A 68 -10.78 -2.30 -1.78
C MET A 68 -9.80 -1.23 -2.27
N GLY A 69 -9.54 -0.19 -1.47
CA GLY A 69 -8.64 0.91 -1.82
C GLY A 69 -7.25 0.77 -1.20
N LEU A 70 -7.17 0.76 0.14
CA LEU A 70 -5.89 0.85 0.87
C LEU A 70 -5.12 -0.46 0.84
N LEU A 71 -5.80 -1.58 1.08
CA LEU A 71 -5.12 -2.87 1.18
C LEU A 71 -4.43 -3.29 -0.14
N PRO A 72 -5.05 -3.16 -1.33
CA PRO A 72 -4.37 -3.50 -2.59
C PRO A 72 -3.17 -2.60 -2.90
N ALA A 73 -3.23 -1.32 -2.55
CA ALA A 73 -2.09 -0.41 -2.70
C ALA A 73 -0.92 -0.83 -1.78
N GLN A 74 -1.23 -1.22 -0.54
CA GLN A 74 -0.26 -1.73 0.42
C GLN A 74 0.34 -3.08 -0.03
N GLU A 75 -0.48 -4.01 -0.50
CA GLU A 75 -0.02 -5.29 -1.07
C GLU A 75 0.86 -5.05 -2.30
N MET A 76 0.50 -4.10 -3.17
CA MET A 76 1.32 -3.76 -4.32
C MET A 76 2.69 -3.21 -3.91
N GLN A 77 2.76 -2.36 -2.88
CA GLN A 77 4.04 -1.91 -2.33
C GLN A 77 4.88 -3.07 -1.81
N GLN A 78 4.30 -3.96 -1.02
CA GLN A 78 5.01 -5.16 -0.55
C GLN A 78 5.59 -5.96 -1.73
N GLU A 79 4.77 -6.26 -2.72
CA GLU A 79 5.16 -7.09 -3.86
C GLU A 79 6.18 -6.43 -4.80
N ILE A 80 6.18 -5.09 -4.90
CA ILE A 80 7.22 -4.33 -5.60
C ILE A 80 8.57 -4.51 -4.91
N TRP A 81 8.63 -4.40 -3.59
CA TRP A 81 9.89 -4.50 -2.84
C TRP A 81 10.36 -5.95 -2.70
N GLU A 82 9.45 -6.91 -2.61
CA GLU A 82 9.77 -8.34 -2.71
C GLU A 82 10.34 -8.67 -4.10
N SER A 83 9.73 -8.15 -5.16
CA SER A 83 10.27 -8.24 -6.52
C SER A 83 11.66 -7.60 -6.65
N ALA A 84 11.90 -6.46 -5.98
CA ALA A 84 13.21 -5.79 -5.98
C ALA A 84 14.27 -6.63 -5.27
N GLN A 85 13.91 -7.26 -4.13
CA GLN A 85 14.78 -8.19 -3.41
C GLN A 85 15.16 -9.39 -4.28
N ILE A 86 14.17 -10.04 -4.90
CA ILE A 86 14.41 -11.17 -5.81
C ILE A 86 15.27 -10.73 -7.00
N SER A 87 14.99 -9.54 -7.56
CA SER A 87 15.75 -9.00 -8.68
C SER A 87 17.21 -8.75 -8.32
N TYR A 88 17.47 -8.21 -7.12
CA TYR A 88 18.81 -7.98 -6.59
C TYR A 88 19.59 -9.30 -6.48
N HIS A 89 19.00 -10.35 -5.88
CA HIS A 89 19.71 -11.61 -5.69
C HIS A 89 19.92 -12.43 -6.97
N ASN A 90 19.05 -12.24 -7.97
CA ASN A 90 19.09 -13.02 -9.22
C ASN A 90 19.75 -12.26 -10.38
N ASN A 91 20.20 -11.02 -10.17
CA ASN A 91 20.83 -10.16 -11.18
C ASN A 91 19.98 -10.01 -12.45
N LYS A 92 18.65 -10.06 -12.28
CA LYS A 92 17.67 -10.02 -13.37
C LYS A 92 16.42 -9.32 -12.90
N VAL A 93 15.78 -8.57 -13.79
CA VAL A 93 14.46 -8.00 -13.51
C VAL A 93 13.44 -9.12 -13.34
N VAL A 94 12.89 -9.24 -12.14
CA VAL A 94 11.86 -10.23 -11.77
C VAL A 94 10.67 -9.50 -11.16
N LYS A 95 9.46 -9.90 -11.56
CA LYS A 95 8.22 -9.56 -10.87
C LYS A 95 7.66 -10.82 -10.22
N THR A 96 7.19 -10.72 -8.98
CA THR A 96 6.40 -11.80 -8.38
C THR A 96 5.11 -12.00 -9.18
N GLN A 97 4.58 -13.23 -9.12
CA GLN A 97 3.30 -13.54 -9.75
C GLN A 97 2.18 -12.63 -9.20
N LYS A 98 2.19 -12.39 -7.89
CA LYS A 98 1.22 -11.51 -7.23
C LYS A 98 1.33 -10.05 -7.68
N LEU A 99 2.55 -9.53 -7.91
CA LEU A 99 2.73 -8.19 -8.49
C LEU A 99 2.08 -8.09 -9.88
N ILE A 100 2.26 -9.11 -10.72
CA ILE A 100 1.68 -9.16 -12.07
C ILE A 100 0.14 -9.15 -12.01
N GLU A 101 -0.45 -9.85 -11.03
CA GLU A 101 -1.90 -9.88 -10.81
C GLU A 101 -2.42 -8.53 -10.31
N LEU A 102 -1.79 -7.97 -9.28
CA LEU A 102 -2.14 -6.65 -8.74
C LEU A 102 -2.05 -5.56 -9.82
N GLU A 103 -1.04 -5.65 -10.70
CA GLU A 103 -0.88 -4.71 -11.81
C GLU A 103 -2.05 -4.72 -12.81
N LYS A 104 -2.77 -5.85 -12.90
CA LYS A 104 -3.95 -6.00 -13.76
C LYS A 104 -5.24 -5.64 -13.03
N GLU A 105 -5.33 -5.94 -11.74
CA GLU A 105 -6.55 -5.79 -10.96
C GLU A 105 -6.79 -4.37 -10.46
N ILE A 106 -5.76 -3.70 -9.93
CA ILE A 106 -5.89 -2.41 -9.25
C ILE A 106 -6.54 -1.34 -10.14
N PRO A 107 -6.17 -1.19 -11.43
CA PRO A 107 -6.82 -0.21 -12.29
C PRO A 107 -8.34 -0.38 -12.37
N ASN A 108 -8.80 -1.62 -12.53
CA ASN A 108 -10.23 -1.89 -12.63
C ASN A 108 -10.94 -1.67 -11.30
N LYS A 109 -10.33 -2.10 -10.18
CA LYS A 109 -10.89 -1.87 -8.84
C LYS A 109 -11.01 -0.38 -8.55
N MET A 110 -9.95 0.40 -8.74
CA MET A 110 -9.93 1.84 -8.47
C MET A 110 -10.94 2.60 -9.33
N LYS A 111 -11.05 2.30 -10.63
CA LYS A 111 -12.01 2.95 -11.52
C LYS A 111 -13.47 2.68 -11.10
N ASN A 112 -13.76 1.51 -10.56
CA ASN A 112 -15.10 1.16 -10.06
C ASN A 112 -15.43 1.78 -8.70
N LEU A 113 -14.45 2.31 -7.96
CA LEU A 113 -14.66 2.97 -6.66
C LEU A 113 -15.02 4.46 -6.80
N TYR A 114 -14.87 5.07 -7.98
CA TYR A 114 -15.18 6.48 -8.14
C TYR A 114 -16.69 6.75 -7.95
N PRO A 115 -17.06 7.75 -7.12
CA PRO A 115 -18.46 8.08 -6.83
C PRO A 115 -19.08 8.95 -7.94
N TYR A 116 -18.69 8.72 -9.19
CA TYR A 116 -19.14 9.48 -10.36
C TYR A 116 -19.82 8.54 -11.35
N ASP A 117 -20.85 9.05 -12.03
CA ASP A 117 -21.48 8.33 -13.14
C ASP A 117 -20.42 8.04 -14.23
N LYS A 118 -20.39 6.80 -14.74
CA LYS A 118 -19.35 6.35 -15.70
C LYS A 118 -19.30 7.15 -17.00
N ASN A 119 -20.39 7.82 -17.37
CA ASN A 119 -20.47 8.65 -18.57
C ASN A 119 -20.28 10.16 -18.28
N SER A 120 -20.04 10.54 -17.02
CA SER A 120 -19.82 11.93 -16.63
C SER A 120 -18.41 12.44 -16.94
N SER A 121 -18.28 13.75 -17.12
CA SER A 121 -16.98 14.42 -17.24
C SER A 121 -16.09 14.22 -16.01
N ASN A 122 -16.68 14.23 -14.81
CA ASN A 122 -15.96 14.01 -13.55
C ASN A 122 -15.34 12.62 -13.48
N TYR A 123 -16.07 11.58 -13.90
CA TYR A 123 -15.52 10.23 -14.01
C TYR A 123 -14.37 10.18 -15.00
N ALA A 124 -14.55 10.75 -16.20
CA ALA A 124 -13.49 10.78 -17.23
C ALA A 124 -12.22 11.48 -16.74
N ILE A 125 -12.35 12.61 -16.02
CA ILE A 125 -11.22 13.33 -15.41
C ILE A 125 -10.53 12.47 -14.35
N ALA A 126 -11.30 11.85 -13.45
CA ALA A 126 -10.75 11.01 -12.38
C ALA A 126 -10.00 9.78 -12.93
N VAL A 127 -10.59 9.10 -13.93
CA VAL A 127 -9.96 7.95 -14.61
C VAL A 127 -8.67 8.36 -15.32
N LYS A 128 -8.67 9.48 -16.04
CA LYS A 128 -7.47 9.97 -16.72
C LYS A 128 -6.35 10.29 -15.74
N ALA A 129 -6.66 11.02 -14.66
CA ALA A 129 -5.69 11.34 -13.62
C ALA A 129 -5.10 10.08 -12.97
N PHE A 130 -5.94 9.07 -12.71
CA PHE A 130 -5.48 7.78 -12.22
C PHE A 130 -4.59 7.05 -13.22
N ASP A 131 -4.98 6.96 -14.49
CA ASP A 131 -4.20 6.25 -15.51
C ASP A 131 -2.80 6.87 -15.69
N GLU A 132 -2.69 8.21 -15.64
CA GLU A 132 -1.41 8.92 -15.67
C GLU A 132 -0.52 8.58 -14.47
N GLN A 133 -1.07 8.64 -13.25
CA GLN A 133 -0.34 8.29 -12.03
C GLN A 133 0.06 6.83 -11.99
N TYR A 134 -0.83 5.94 -12.44
CA TYR A 134 -0.60 4.51 -12.46
C TYR A 134 0.47 4.13 -13.48
N ALA A 135 0.48 4.77 -14.65
CA ALA A 135 1.55 4.60 -15.64
C ALA A 135 2.91 5.05 -15.08
N LEU A 136 2.96 6.17 -14.36
CA LEU A 136 4.16 6.64 -13.68
C LEU A 136 4.63 5.66 -12.61
N ALA A 137 3.73 5.15 -11.78
CA ALA A 137 4.03 4.14 -10.76
C ALA A 137 4.64 2.88 -11.39
N ARG A 138 4.07 2.35 -12.47
CA ARG A 138 4.60 1.19 -13.19
C ARG A 138 5.98 1.43 -13.79
N LYS A 139 6.21 2.63 -14.33
CA LYS A 139 7.53 3.04 -14.85
C LYS A 139 8.55 3.08 -13.71
N ASN A 140 8.22 3.70 -12.58
CA ASN A 140 9.10 3.72 -11.41
C ASN A 140 9.37 2.31 -10.89
N THR A 141 8.37 1.43 -10.86
CA THR A 141 8.55 0.02 -10.48
C THR A 141 9.59 -0.65 -11.36
N LEU A 142 9.47 -0.53 -12.68
CA LEU A 142 10.47 -1.10 -13.60
C LEU A 142 11.87 -0.55 -13.33
N LEU A 143 12.01 0.76 -13.15
CA LEU A 143 13.30 1.40 -12.84
C LEU A 143 13.90 0.89 -11.52
N LEU A 144 13.08 0.63 -10.50
CA LEU A 144 13.53 0.06 -9.24
C LEU A 144 14.04 -1.37 -9.42
N LEU A 145 13.30 -2.20 -10.16
CA LEU A 145 13.70 -3.58 -10.42
C LEU A 145 14.99 -3.65 -11.25
N GLU A 146 15.12 -2.80 -12.27
CA GLU A 146 16.35 -2.68 -13.07
C GLU A 146 17.54 -2.22 -12.24
N ALA A 147 17.35 -1.20 -11.40
CA ALA A 147 18.37 -0.70 -10.49
C ALA A 147 18.81 -1.79 -9.49
N SER A 148 17.86 -2.55 -8.97
CA SER A 148 18.11 -3.66 -8.04
C SER A 148 18.88 -4.78 -8.73
N ALA A 149 18.42 -5.23 -9.90
CA ALA A 149 19.07 -6.27 -10.70
C ALA A 149 20.50 -5.92 -11.13
N SER A 150 20.78 -4.62 -11.32
CA SER A 150 22.11 -4.12 -11.69
C SER A 150 22.95 -3.71 -10.48
N HIS A 151 22.47 -3.97 -9.25
CA HIS A 151 23.11 -3.56 -7.99
C HIS A 151 23.51 -2.07 -7.95
N ARG A 152 22.70 -1.19 -8.53
CA ARG A 152 22.97 0.26 -8.47
C ARG A 152 22.88 0.73 -7.03
N HIS A 153 23.82 1.55 -6.61
CA HIS A 153 23.82 2.15 -5.27
C HIS A 153 22.80 3.29 -5.09
N GLN A 154 22.15 3.71 -6.17
CA GLN A 154 21.17 4.78 -6.18
C GLN A 154 20.03 4.44 -7.15
N PHE A 155 18.81 4.63 -6.68
CA PHE A 155 17.62 4.63 -7.52
C PHE A 155 17.33 6.05 -8.01
N PHE A 156 16.82 6.15 -9.23
CA PHE A 156 16.27 7.39 -9.81
C PHE A 156 14.86 7.11 -10.32
N SER A 157 13.88 7.90 -9.87
CA SER A 157 12.53 7.87 -10.40
C SER A 157 12.47 8.50 -11.79
N ALA A 158 11.38 8.25 -12.51
CA ALA A 158 11.11 8.87 -13.79
C ALA A 158 10.99 10.40 -13.71
N GLU A 159 10.75 10.96 -12.53
CA GLU A 159 10.66 12.39 -12.25
C GLU A 159 11.97 12.96 -11.65
N GLY A 160 13.04 12.17 -11.60
CA GLY A 160 14.36 12.62 -11.16
C GLY A 160 14.58 12.62 -9.65
N GLN A 161 13.62 12.16 -8.86
CA GLN A 161 13.83 11.92 -7.42
C GLN A 161 14.76 10.72 -7.24
N SER A 162 15.62 10.76 -6.21
CA SER A 162 16.57 9.68 -5.97
C SER A 162 16.72 9.33 -4.50
N PHE A 163 17.13 8.09 -4.25
CA PHE A 163 17.49 7.62 -2.92
C PHE A 163 18.56 6.53 -3.01
N ALA A 164 19.31 6.33 -1.93
CA ALA A 164 20.31 5.27 -1.85
C ALA A 164 19.64 3.90 -1.92
N LEU A 165 20.14 3.03 -2.80
CA LEU A 165 19.63 1.68 -2.99
C LEU A 165 20.74 0.69 -2.61
N SER A 166 20.58 0.05 -1.46
CA SER A 166 21.47 -1.02 -1.00
C SER A 166 20.64 -2.27 -0.70
N GLU A 167 21.30 -3.42 -0.63
CA GLU A 167 20.68 -4.66 -0.19
C GLU A 167 19.98 -4.50 1.17
N ASP A 168 20.64 -3.86 2.13
CA ASP A 168 20.08 -3.57 3.45
C ASP A 168 18.80 -2.72 3.36
N ILE A 169 18.78 -1.70 2.50
CA ILE A 169 17.59 -0.86 2.28
C ILE A 169 16.46 -1.67 1.63
N ILE A 170 16.78 -2.49 0.63
CA ILE A 170 15.80 -3.35 -0.05
C ILE A 170 15.18 -4.33 0.97
N ASN A 171 16.02 -5.07 1.70
CA ASN A 171 15.60 -6.09 2.66
C ASN A 171 14.78 -5.48 3.81
N LYS A 172 15.25 -4.36 4.39
CA LYS A 172 14.50 -3.68 5.46
C LYS A 172 13.17 -3.14 4.96
N THR A 173 13.12 -2.60 3.74
CA THR A 173 11.87 -2.05 3.20
C THR A 173 10.87 -3.15 2.89
N ALA A 174 11.31 -4.25 2.25
CA ALA A 174 10.47 -5.41 1.99
C ALA A 174 9.92 -6.03 3.29
N SER A 175 10.78 -6.21 4.30
CA SER A 175 10.36 -6.75 5.62
C SER A 175 9.34 -5.83 6.30
N ASN A 176 9.64 -4.53 6.39
CA ASN A 176 8.72 -3.56 7.01
C ASN A 176 7.36 -3.54 6.32
N LEU A 177 7.34 -3.57 4.97
CA LEU A 177 6.10 -3.60 4.20
C LEU A 177 5.32 -4.89 4.40
N SER A 178 5.99 -6.05 4.45
CA SER A 178 5.33 -7.32 4.76
C SER A 178 4.65 -7.28 6.12
N GLN A 179 5.36 -6.78 7.15
CA GLN A 179 4.81 -6.67 8.50
C GLN A 179 3.66 -5.65 8.57
N SER A 180 3.82 -4.47 7.94
CA SER A 180 2.75 -3.46 7.93
C SER A 180 1.50 -3.94 7.19
N THR A 181 1.66 -4.68 6.09
CA THR A 181 0.53 -5.31 5.39
C THR A 181 -0.22 -6.27 6.31
N LYS A 182 0.50 -7.11 7.08
CA LYS A 182 -0.14 -8.02 8.06
C LYS A 182 -0.88 -7.25 9.14
N ARG A 183 -0.29 -6.19 9.71
CA ARG A 183 -0.93 -5.36 10.73
C ARG A 183 -2.20 -4.68 10.21
N ILE A 184 -2.16 -4.14 8.99
CA ILE A 184 -3.36 -3.57 8.35
C ILE A 184 -4.45 -4.62 8.16
N LYS A 185 -4.08 -5.84 7.73
CA LYS A 185 -5.05 -6.95 7.58
C LYS A 185 -5.73 -7.29 8.90
N ILE A 186 -4.96 -7.37 9.99
CA ILE A 186 -5.50 -7.65 11.34
C ILE A 186 -6.41 -6.52 11.80
N LEU A 187 -6.00 -5.25 11.63
CA LEU A 187 -6.82 -4.09 11.97
C LEU A 187 -8.18 -4.12 11.25
N LEU A 188 -8.19 -4.60 10.00
CA LEU A 188 -9.38 -4.71 9.14
C LEU A 188 -10.19 -6.01 9.34
N THR A 189 -9.77 -6.91 10.23
CA THR A 189 -10.53 -8.10 10.63
C THR A 189 -11.34 -7.79 11.89
N GLU A 190 -12.62 -8.14 11.90
CA GLU A 190 -13.55 -7.79 12.99
C GLU A 190 -13.17 -8.44 14.32
N GLU A 191 -12.70 -9.67 14.28
CA GLU A 191 -12.27 -10.41 15.46
C GLU A 191 -10.76 -10.28 15.68
N TRP A 192 -10.36 -10.10 16.94
CA TRP A 192 -8.95 -10.07 17.31
C TRP A 192 -8.34 -11.49 17.27
N ASP A 193 -7.36 -11.67 16.40
CA ASP A 193 -6.55 -12.88 16.31
C ASP A 193 -5.17 -12.66 16.96
N GLN A 194 -4.99 -13.24 18.15
CA GLN A 194 -3.76 -13.12 18.93
C GLN A 194 -2.55 -13.75 18.24
N GLU A 195 -2.75 -14.84 17.50
CA GLU A 195 -1.67 -15.55 16.81
C GLU A 195 -1.16 -14.70 15.63
N GLN A 196 -2.09 -14.21 14.80
CA GLN A 196 -1.74 -13.32 13.67
C GLN A 196 -1.11 -12.01 14.16
N ALA A 197 -1.62 -11.43 15.25
CA ALA A 197 -1.04 -10.24 15.87
C ALA A 197 0.39 -10.46 16.34
N SER A 198 0.69 -11.60 16.95
CA SER A 198 2.06 -11.94 17.35
C SER A 198 2.98 -12.03 16.13
N LEU A 199 2.53 -12.65 15.03
CA LEU A 199 3.31 -12.80 13.81
C LEU A 199 3.53 -11.46 13.07
N ALA A 200 2.55 -10.55 13.11
CA ALA A 200 2.63 -9.24 12.44
C ALA A 200 3.54 -8.23 13.18
N ASN A 201 3.88 -8.53 14.43
CA ASN A 201 4.66 -7.70 15.34
C ASN A 201 6.12 -8.16 15.50
N GLN A 202 6.52 -9.27 14.85
CA GLN A 202 7.92 -9.72 14.85
C GLN A 202 8.76 -8.82 13.93
N LYS A 203 9.90 -8.35 14.43
CA LYS A 203 10.85 -7.48 13.71
C LYS A 203 11.81 -8.28 12.84
#